data_AF-A0A0A8E831-F1
#
_entry.id   AF-A0A0A8E831-F1
#
_cell.length_a   1.000
_cell.length_b   1.000
_cell.length_c   1.000
_cell.angle_alpha   90.00
_cell.angle_beta   90.00
_cell.angle_gamma   90.00
#
_symmetry.space_group_name_H-M   'P 1'
#
loop_
_entity.id
_entity.type
_entity.pdbx_description
1 polymer ?
#
loop_
_entity_poly.entity_id
_entity_poly.type
_entity_poly.pdbx_seq_one_letter_code
_entity_poly.pdbx_strand_id
1 'polypeptide(L)'
;MIKQKTLKKIVRVTGIGIHTGERVCLTLRPAPVNTGIIFYRTDLNPVVEIPATVNYICDTNLSTSLSKNGVRVITVEHLLSALAGVGIDNLYVDLTASELPIMDGSAEPFVLPIQSVGIEEQNATKELIRIKKRVIVIDGNKSVMLEPYNGYKISFDIDFNHPLFKKQNQNISLDFASTSYVKEISRARTFGFLSDYEFIRKNNLALGVSLDNAIILDEYKILNQGGLRYPDEFIKHKILDVIGDLYLLGRGMIGAFYGVKSGHNLNSFLLRKLWTQREHWEITT
;
A
#
# COMPACT_ATOMS: atom_id res chain seq x y z
N MET A 1 -18.10 10.72 18.10
CA MET A 1 -17.20 9.56 18.23
C MET A 1 -17.06 8.94 16.85
N ILE A 2 -15.84 8.84 16.31
CA ILE A 2 -15.62 8.20 15.00
C ILE A 2 -15.81 6.70 15.18
N LYS A 3 -16.61 6.07 14.31
CA LYS A 3 -16.91 4.64 14.38
C LYS A 3 -16.00 3.81 13.49
N GLN A 4 -15.74 2.57 13.90
CA GLN A 4 -15.08 1.58 13.05
C GLN A 4 -15.93 1.27 11.81
N LYS A 5 -15.28 0.89 10.72
CA LYS A 5 -15.94 0.61 9.44
C LYS A 5 -15.60 -0.77 8.89
N THR A 6 -16.58 -1.41 8.28
CA THR A 6 -16.42 -2.62 7.46
C THR A 6 -17.23 -2.49 6.17
N LEU A 7 -17.26 -3.53 5.32
CA LEU A 7 -18.08 -3.51 4.10
C LEU A 7 -19.55 -3.86 4.42
N LYS A 8 -20.50 -3.32 3.65
CA LYS A 8 -21.91 -3.74 3.72
C LYS A 8 -22.16 -5.08 3.03
N LYS A 9 -21.41 -5.37 1.96
CA LYS A 9 -21.53 -6.61 1.17
C LYS A 9 -20.16 -7.10 0.73
N ILE A 10 -20.12 -8.37 0.32
CA ILE A 10 -18.92 -9.01 -0.21
C ILE A 10 -18.51 -8.36 -1.54
N VAL A 11 -17.22 -8.12 -1.72
CA VAL A 11 -16.61 -7.76 -3.01
C VAL A 11 -15.82 -8.96 -3.52
N ARG A 12 -15.91 -9.23 -4.83
CA ARG A 12 -15.07 -10.22 -5.51
C ARG A 12 -14.37 -9.57 -6.69
N VAL A 13 -13.06 -9.80 -6.78
CA VAL A 13 -12.23 -9.32 -7.88
C VAL A 13 -11.35 -10.49 -8.34
N THR A 14 -11.12 -10.59 -9.65
CA THR A 14 -10.19 -11.59 -10.21
C THR A 14 -9.17 -10.86 -11.05
N GLY A 15 -7.92 -11.28 -10.94
CA GLY A 15 -6.82 -10.75 -11.72
C GLY A 15 -5.63 -11.69 -11.71
N ILE A 16 -4.46 -11.15 -12.01
CA ILE A 16 -3.18 -11.85 -11.97
C ILE A 16 -2.25 -11.16 -10.97
N GLY A 17 -1.38 -11.92 -10.30
CA GLY A 17 -0.29 -11.34 -9.51
C GLY A 17 0.75 -10.69 -10.42
N ILE A 18 1.32 -9.54 -10.01
CA ILE A 18 2.34 -8.84 -10.82
C ILE A 18 3.64 -9.66 -10.88
N HIS A 19 4.02 -10.29 -9.77
CA HIS A 19 5.30 -10.98 -9.68
C HIS A 19 5.22 -12.45 -10.10
N THR A 20 4.21 -13.16 -9.61
CA THR A 20 3.99 -14.59 -9.86
C THR A 20 3.36 -14.84 -11.24
N GLY A 21 2.60 -13.89 -11.76
CA GLY A 21 1.76 -14.10 -12.95
C GLY A 21 0.60 -15.08 -12.72
N GLU A 22 0.39 -15.55 -11.49
CA GLU A 22 -0.68 -16.48 -11.15
C GLU A 22 -2.03 -15.78 -11.16
N ARG A 23 -3.06 -16.47 -11.66
CA ARG A 23 -4.44 -16.01 -11.54
C ARG A 23 -4.90 -16.12 -10.10
N VAL A 24 -5.49 -15.06 -9.57
CA VAL A 24 -5.99 -15.01 -8.20
C VAL A 24 -7.41 -14.46 -8.15
N CYS A 25 -8.25 -15.11 -7.34
CA CYS A 25 -9.54 -14.58 -6.92
C CYS A 25 -9.40 -13.97 -5.52
N LEU A 26 -9.68 -12.68 -5.42
CA LEU A 26 -9.73 -11.90 -4.19
C LEU A 26 -11.18 -11.76 -3.75
N THR A 27 -11.50 -12.16 -2.51
CA THR A 27 -12.81 -11.90 -1.91
C THR A 27 -12.65 -11.06 -0.64
N LEU A 28 -13.27 -9.87 -0.62
CA LEU A 28 -13.31 -9.01 0.56
C LEU A 28 -14.64 -9.24 1.28
N ARG A 29 -14.60 -9.69 2.53
CA ARG A 29 -15.79 -9.95 3.34
C ARG A 29 -15.85 -9.02 4.55
N PRO A 30 -17.04 -8.55 4.94
CA PRO A 30 -17.23 -7.83 6.19
C PRO A 30 -16.69 -8.64 7.37
N ALA A 31 -16.13 -7.94 8.36
CA ALA A 31 -15.61 -8.56 9.57
C ALA A 31 -16.13 -7.85 10.83
N PRO A 32 -16.25 -8.57 11.98
CA PRO A 32 -16.67 -7.98 13.23
C PRO A 32 -15.74 -6.85 13.70
N VAL A 33 -16.25 -6.05 14.64
CA VAL A 33 -15.49 -5.02 15.36
C VAL A 33 -14.19 -5.60 15.92
N ASN A 34 -13.11 -4.79 15.91
CA ASN A 34 -11.78 -5.12 16.43
C ASN A 34 -11.07 -6.30 15.74
N THR A 35 -11.55 -6.75 14.58
CA THR A 35 -10.86 -7.78 13.80
C THR A 35 -9.56 -7.25 13.17
N GLY A 36 -9.56 -6.00 12.72
CA GLY A 36 -8.52 -5.50 11.82
C GLY A 36 -8.64 -6.08 10.41
N ILE A 37 -7.57 -5.98 9.64
CA ILE A 37 -7.46 -6.58 8.30
C ILE A 37 -6.73 -7.91 8.41
N ILE A 38 -7.37 -9.00 7.98
CA ILE A 38 -6.80 -10.35 8.04
C ILE A 38 -6.87 -11.00 6.66
N PHE A 39 -5.72 -11.42 6.14
CA PHE A 39 -5.63 -12.20 4.90
C PHE A 39 -5.85 -13.68 5.18
N TYR A 40 -6.58 -14.37 4.30
CA TYR A 40 -6.83 -15.82 4.35
C TYR A 40 -6.35 -16.47 3.04
N ARG A 41 -5.39 -17.38 3.13
CA ARG A 41 -4.97 -18.26 2.02
C ARG A 41 -5.91 -19.45 1.92
N THR A 42 -6.99 -19.27 1.16
CA THR A 42 -8.11 -20.23 1.06
C THR A 42 -7.84 -21.38 0.09
N ASP A 43 -6.77 -21.27 -0.68
CA ASP A 43 -6.21 -22.35 -1.49
C ASP A 43 -5.46 -23.42 -0.67
N LEU A 44 -5.19 -23.15 0.61
CA LEU A 44 -4.50 -24.09 1.53
C LEU A 44 -5.49 -24.83 2.44
N ASN A 45 -5.10 -26.03 2.86
CA ASN A 45 -5.84 -26.82 3.85
C ASN A 45 -4.89 -27.33 4.96
N PRO A 46 -5.03 -26.86 6.23
CA PRO A 46 -6.01 -25.87 6.69
C PRO A 46 -5.75 -24.47 6.11
N VAL A 47 -6.80 -23.65 6.07
CA VAL A 47 -6.68 -22.23 5.68
C VAL A 47 -5.73 -21.52 6.64
N VAL A 48 -4.83 -20.70 6.09
CA VAL A 48 -3.90 -19.90 6.90
C VAL A 48 -4.31 -18.44 6.91
N GLU A 49 -4.45 -17.90 8.12
CA GLU A 49 -4.76 -16.49 8.38
C GLU A 49 -3.49 -15.68 8.68
N ILE A 50 -3.37 -14.50 8.09
CA ILE A 50 -2.22 -13.60 8.26
C ILE A 50 -2.74 -12.18 8.55
N PRO A 51 -2.70 -11.72 9.81
CA PRO A 51 -3.05 -10.35 10.15
C PRO A 51 -2.15 -9.33 9.44
N ALA A 52 -2.73 -8.27 8.89
CA ALA A 52 -2.01 -7.18 8.23
C ALA A 52 -1.37 -6.24 9.27
N THR A 53 -0.33 -6.73 9.96
CA THR A 53 0.38 -5.97 10.99
C THR A 53 1.89 -6.02 10.80
N VAL A 54 2.60 -5.03 11.36
CA VAL A 54 4.07 -4.91 11.31
C VAL A 54 4.79 -6.21 11.67
N ASN A 55 4.23 -7.00 12.60
CA ASN A 55 4.82 -8.25 13.07
C ASN A 55 4.94 -9.32 11.98
N TYR A 56 4.08 -9.30 10.96
CA TYR A 56 4.04 -10.33 9.92
C TYR A 56 4.78 -9.92 8.64
N ILE A 57 5.32 -8.70 8.54
CA ILE A 57 6.14 -8.31 7.39
C ILE A 57 7.33 -9.27 7.29
N CYS A 58 7.57 -9.84 6.11
CA CYS A 58 8.64 -10.83 5.90
C CYS A 58 9.61 -10.46 4.78
N ASP A 59 9.12 -9.83 3.72
CA ASP A 59 9.92 -9.42 2.56
C ASP A 59 9.41 -8.08 2.04
N THR A 60 10.33 -7.30 1.49
CA THR A 60 10.10 -5.93 0.99
C THR A 60 10.77 -5.69 -0.36
N ASN A 61 11.24 -6.76 -1.02
CA ASN A 61 11.83 -6.68 -2.34
C ASN A 61 10.74 -6.53 -3.40
N LEU A 62 10.74 -5.39 -4.11
CA LEU A 62 9.77 -4.98 -5.15
C LEU A 62 8.29 -4.81 -4.71
N SER A 63 7.89 -5.39 -3.58
CA SER A 63 6.55 -5.25 -2.96
C SER A 63 6.64 -5.47 -1.45
N THR A 64 5.57 -5.21 -0.71
CA THR A 64 5.45 -5.61 0.70
C THR A 64 4.77 -6.97 0.81
N SER A 65 5.42 -7.88 1.54
CA SER A 65 4.95 -9.25 1.75
C SER A 65 4.79 -9.56 3.24
N LEU A 66 3.73 -10.31 3.55
CA LEU A 66 3.43 -10.81 4.88
C LEU A 66 3.62 -12.33 4.94
N SER A 67 4.04 -12.85 6.10
CA SER A 67 4.11 -14.30 6.33
C SER A 67 3.72 -14.71 7.74
N LYS A 68 3.08 -15.87 7.86
CA LYS A 68 2.86 -16.58 9.12
C LYS A 68 3.09 -18.07 8.88
N ASN A 69 3.90 -18.70 9.73
CA ASN A 69 4.20 -20.15 9.67
C ASN A 69 4.69 -20.60 8.27
N GLY A 70 5.51 -19.79 7.60
CA GLY A 70 6.05 -20.08 6.26
C GLY A 70 5.09 -19.82 5.09
N VAL A 71 3.81 -19.56 5.34
CA VAL A 71 2.84 -19.17 4.31
C VAL A 71 2.93 -17.67 4.08
N ARG A 72 2.89 -17.25 2.82
CA ARG A 72 3.03 -15.86 2.40
C ARG A 72 1.79 -15.31 1.70
N VAL A 73 1.61 -14.00 1.84
CA VAL A 73 0.75 -13.15 1.01
C VAL A 73 1.61 -11.97 0.56
N ILE A 74 1.76 -11.80 -0.74
CA ILE A 74 2.66 -10.80 -1.34
C ILE A 74 1.87 -9.71 -2.07
N THR A 75 2.48 -8.53 -2.22
CA THR A 75 1.90 -7.36 -2.91
C THR A 75 0.66 -6.82 -2.20
N VAL A 76 0.74 -6.61 -0.88
CA VAL A 76 -0.41 -6.17 -0.06
C VAL A 76 -0.67 -4.65 -0.12
N GLU A 77 0.34 -3.88 -0.49
CA GLU A 77 0.41 -2.42 -0.34
C GLU A 77 -0.71 -1.67 -1.06
N HIS A 78 -1.09 -2.04 -2.28
CA HIS A 78 -2.11 -1.29 -3.04
C HIS A 78 -3.51 -1.49 -2.47
N LEU A 79 -3.84 -2.71 -2.06
CA LEU A 79 -5.10 -2.98 -1.37
C LEU A 79 -5.12 -2.29 -0.02
N LEU A 80 -4.06 -2.39 0.78
CA LEU A 80 -3.98 -1.71 2.07
C LEU A 80 -4.08 -0.19 1.93
N SER A 81 -3.51 0.37 0.85
CA SER A 81 -3.65 1.79 0.51
C SER A 81 -5.10 2.16 0.23
N ALA A 82 -5.82 1.35 -0.56
CA ALA A 82 -7.24 1.55 -0.84
C ALA A 82 -8.07 1.52 0.45
N LEU A 83 -7.82 0.52 1.31
CA LEU A 83 -8.52 0.34 2.59
C LEU A 83 -8.27 1.49 3.55
N ALA A 84 -7.02 1.95 3.66
CA ALA A 84 -6.65 3.13 4.45
C ALA A 84 -7.35 4.39 3.90
N GLY A 85 -7.30 4.59 2.59
CA GLY A 85 -7.84 5.76 1.91
C GLY A 85 -9.36 5.90 1.98
N VAL A 86 -10.10 4.78 2.06
CA VAL A 86 -11.56 4.78 2.30
C VAL A 86 -11.95 4.55 3.76
N GLY A 87 -10.97 4.25 4.62
CA GLY A 87 -11.11 4.16 6.07
C GLY A 87 -11.75 2.88 6.60
N ILE A 88 -11.54 1.72 5.94
CA ILE A 88 -12.02 0.39 6.38
C ILE A 88 -11.15 -0.15 7.50
N ASP A 89 -11.73 -0.45 8.66
CA ASP A 89 -11.02 -0.94 9.84
C ASP A 89 -11.01 -2.47 9.95
N ASN A 90 -12.13 -3.12 9.61
CA ASN A 90 -12.33 -4.54 9.83
C ASN A 90 -12.67 -5.23 8.52
N LEU A 91 -11.85 -6.20 8.11
CA LEU A 91 -12.04 -6.92 6.85
C LEU A 91 -11.37 -8.28 6.86
N TYR A 92 -12.06 -9.27 6.31
CA TYR A 92 -11.44 -10.52 5.90
C TYR A 92 -11.12 -10.48 4.41
N VAL A 93 -9.90 -10.87 4.05
CA VAL A 93 -9.36 -10.81 2.70
C VAL A 93 -8.98 -12.21 2.24
N ASP A 94 -9.87 -12.89 1.53
CA ASP A 94 -9.61 -14.24 1.03
C ASP A 94 -8.86 -14.19 -0.31
N LEU A 95 -7.85 -15.03 -0.43
CA LEU A 95 -7.02 -15.21 -1.62
C LEU A 95 -6.98 -16.68 -2.00
N THR A 96 -7.09 -16.95 -3.30
CA THR A 96 -6.93 -18.29 -3.87
C THR A 96 -5.51 -18.55 -4.40
N ALA A 97 -4.56 -17.67 -4.10
CA ALA A 97 -3.16 -17.76 -4.50
C ALA A 97 -2.28 -16.96 -3.52
N SER A 98 -0.97 -16.99 -3.73
CA SER A 98 0.00 -16.36 -2.82
C SER A 98 0.18 -14.85 -2.98
N GLU A 99 -0.36 -14.27 -4.05
CA GLU A 99 -0.20 -12.86 -4.42
C GLU A 99 -1.55 -12.19 -4.67
N LEU A 100 -1.69 -10.93 -4.28
CA LEU A 100 -2.87 -10.12 -4.61
C LEU A 100 -2.91 -9.80 -6.12
N PRO A 101 -4.10 -9.67 -6.73
CA PRO A 101 -4.18 -9.27 -8.13
C PRO A 101 -3.68 -7.84 -8.30
N ILE A 102 -2.80 -7.59 -9.26
CA ILE A 102 -2.25 -6.24 -9.52
C ILE A 102 -3.27 -5.27 -10.11
N MET A 103 -4.32 -5.81 -10.72
CA MET A 103 -5.34 -5.04 -11.43
C MET A 103 -4.72 -4.16 -12.52
N ASP A 104 -4.85 -2.84 -12.43
CA ASP A 104 -4.27 -1.87 -13.37
C ASP A 104 -2.96 -1.25 -12.86
N GLY A 105 -2.41 -1.78 -11.75
CA GLY A 105 -1.22 -1.25 -11.09
C GLY A 105 -1.49 -0.13 -10.09
N SER A 106 -2.75 0.25 -9.86
CA SER A 106 -3.16 1.28 -8.90
C SER A 106 -4.15 0.75 -7.86
N ALA A 107 -4.59 1.61 -6.95
CA ALA A 107 -5.58 1.27 -5.92
C ALA A 107 -7.04 1.46 -6.37
N GLU A 108 -7.29 2.21 -7.45
CA GLU A 108 -8.63 2.53 -7.96
C GLU A 108 -9.49 1.28 -8.20
N PRO A 109 -8.99 0.19 -8.81
CA PRO A 109 -9.77 -1.03 -9.00
C PRO A 109 -10.21 -1.73 -7.71
N PHE A 110 -9.60 -1.41 -6.57
CA PHE A 110 -10.08 -1.86 -5.25
C PHE A 110 -11.06 -0.85 -4.64
N VAL A 111 -10.77 0.46 -4.77
CA VAL A 111 -11.61 1.54 -4.25
C VAL A 111 -13.01 1.49 -4.85
N LEU A 112 -13.13 1.34 -6.17
CA LEU A 112 -14.43 1.42 -6.86
C LEU A 112 -15.42 0.34 -6.40
N PRO A 113 -15.06 -0.96 -6.36
CA PRO A 113 -15.97 -1.99 -5.83
C PRO A 113 -16.31 -1.80 -4.36
N ILE A 114 -15.34 -1.39 -3.52
CA ILE A 114 -15.56 -1.13 -2.09
C ILE A 114 -16.60 -0.02 -1.89
N GLN A 115 -16.50 1.07 -2.64
CA GLN A 115 -17.48 2.16 -2.59
C GLN A 115 -18.83 1.72 -3.16
N SER A 116 -18.84 0.91 -4.21
CA SER A 116 -20.06 0.41 -4.85
C SER A 116 -20.90 -0.48 -3.92
N VAL A 117 -20.26 -1.39 -3.18
CA VAL A 117 -20.99 -2.24 -2.20
C VAL A 117 -21.42 -1.46 -0.95
N GLY A 118 -20.74 -0.35 -0.68
CA GLY A 118 -20.98 0.52 0.46
C GLY A 118 -20.25 0.08 1.73
N ILE A 119 -20.08 1.05 2.63
CA ILE A 119 -19.37 0.91 3.90
C ILE A 119 -20.38 0.95 5.05
N GLU A 120 -20.20 0.05 6.02
CA GLU A 120 -21.01 -0.04 7.23
C GLU A 120 -20.21 0.48 8.43
N GLU A 121 -20.81 1.42 9.18
CA GLU A 121 -20.28 1.83 10.47
C GLU A 121 -20.70 0.83 11.55
N GLN A 122 -19.73 0.37 12.32
CA GLN A 122 -19.94 -0.58 13.41
C GLN A 122 -20.07 0.16 14.73
N ASN A 123 -20.81 -0.40 15.69
CA ASN A 123 -21.04 0.23 16.99
C ASN A 123 -19.82 0.10 17.92
N ALA A 124 -18.68 0.63 17.50
CA ALA A 124 -17.42 0.66 18.23
C ALA A 124 -16.59 1.85 17.80
N THR A 125 -15.83 2.42 18.74
CA THR A 125 -14.96 3.56 18.50
C THR A 125 -13.79 3.18 17.59
N LYS A 126 -13.50 4.01 16.59
CA LYS A 126 -12.31 3.87 15.75
C LYS A 126 -11.10 4.33 16.55
N GLU A 127 -10.10 3.46 16.61
CA GLU A 127 -8.81 3.76 17.23
C GLU A 127 -7.80 4.18 16.15
N LEU A 128 -7.01 5.21 16.46
CA LEU A 128 -5.96 5.77 15.61
C LEU A 128 -4.63 5.76 16.36
N ILE A 129 -3.53 5.66 15.64
CA ILE A 129 -2.18 5.80 16.18
C ILE A 129 -1.74 7.26 16.03
N ARG A 130 -1.55 7.95 17.14
CA ARG A 130 -1.02 9.32 17.16
C ARG A 130 0.48 9.29 17.39
N ILE A 131 1.24 9.92 16.49
CA ILE A 131 2.68 10.11 16.65
C ILE A 131 2.94 11.23 17.67
N LYS A 132 3.70 10.91 18.72
CA LYS A 132 4.03 11.80 19.85
C LYS A 132 5.44 12.35 19.78
N LYS A 133 6.36 11.59 19.18
CA LYS A 133 7.77 11.97 19.03
C LYS A 133 8.28 11.54 17.66
N ARG A 134 9.29 12.26 17.19
CA ARG A 134 9.93 12.00 15.90
C ARG A 134 10.62 10.64 15.90
N VAL A 135 10.39 9.84 14.86
CA VAL A 135 11.12 8.59 14.58
C VAL A 135 11.74 8.72 13.18
N ILE A 136 13.02 8.42 13.05
CA ILE A 136 13.75 8.52 11.78
C ILE A 136 14.56 7.25 11.51
N VAL A 137 14.63 6.84 10.25
CA VAL A 137 15.53 5.81 9.74
C VAL A 137 16.25 6.37 8.51
N ILE A 138 17.57 6.15 8.44
CA ILE A 138 18.44 6.64 7.38
C ILE A 138 19.24 5.45 6.84
N ASP A 139 19.34 5.33 5.52
CA ASP A 139 20.15 4.34 4.82
C ASP A 139 20.87 5.01 3.63
N GLY A 140 22.15 5.34 3.80
CA GLY A 140 22.92 6.10 2.81
C GLY A 140 22.27 7.45 2.50
N ASN A 141 21.84 7.65 1.24
CA ASN A 141 21.14 8.85 0.78
C ASN A 141 19.61 8.75 0.86
N LYS A 142 19.07 7.67 1.45
CA LYS A 142 17.63 7.47 1.65
C LYS A 142 17.27 7.76 3.10
N SER A 143 16.09 8.32 3.33
CA SER A 143 15.58 8.51 4.69
C SER A 143 14.07 8.44 4.75
N VAL A 144 13.56 8.04 5.90
CA VAL A 144 12.14 8.11 6.23
C VAL A 144 11.95 8.59 7.66
N MET A 145 10.85 9.29 7.89
CA MET A 145 10.57 9.90 9.16
C MET A 145 9.07 9.96 9.44
N LEU A 146 8.72 9.74 10.70
CA LEU A 146 7.44 10.12 11.27
C LEU A 146 7.64 11.24 12.30
N GLU A 147 6.74 12.20 12.32
CA GLU A 147 6.74 13.27 13.33
C GLU A 147 5.31 13.61 13.81
N PRO A 148 5.19 14.24 14.99
CA PRO A 148 3.91 14.70 15.49
C PRO A 148 3.28 15.75 14.57
N TYR A 149 2.03 15.53 14.20
CA TYR A 149 1.26 16.44 13.37
C TYR A 149 -0.23 16.25 13.65
N ASN A 150 -1.00 17.35 13.70
CA ASN A 150 -2.43 17.31 13.97
C ASN A 150 -3.24 17.06 12.69
N GLY A 151 -3.06 15.89 12.10
CA GLY A 151 -3.70 15.49 10.86
C GLY A 151 -2.99 14.28 10.26
N TYR A 152 -3.17 14.05 8.97
CA TYR A 152 -2.44 13.01 8.24
C TYR A 152 -1.79 13.66 7.02
N LYS A 153 -0.46 13.75 7.04
CA LYS A 153 0.33 14.41 6.00
C LYS A 153 1.41 13.48 5.48
N ILE A 154 1.62 13.46 4.17
CA ILE A 154 2.71 12.70 3.54
C ILE A 154 3.49 13.64 2.64
N SER A 155 4.79 13.70 2.85
CA SER A 155 5.73 14.36 1.95
C SER A 155 6.69 13.32 1.40
N PHE A 156 6.95 13.39 0.11
CA PHE A 156 7.83 12.45 -0.56
C PHE A 156 8.75 13.18 -1.53
N ASP A 157 9.99 12.71 -1.62
CA ASP A 157 11.00 13.14 -2.58
C ASP A 157 11.57 11.91 -3.31
N ILE A 158 11.55 11.95 -4.63
CA ILE A 158 12.13 10.93 -5.51
C ILE A 158 13.31 11.52 -6.28
N ASP A 159 14.39 10.77 -6.37
CA ASP A 159 15.55 11.16 -7.19
C ASP A 159 15.93 9.98 -8.09
N PHE A 160 15.25 9.91 -9.23
CA PHE A 160 15.53 8.96 -10.30
C PHE A 160 16.40 9.63 -11.36
N ASN A 161 17.56 9.04 -11.64
CA ASN A 161 18.44 9.50 -12.71
C ASN A 161 17.92 9.04 -14.09
N HIS A 162 16.81 9.63 -14.53
CA HIS A 162 16.20 9.32 -15.82
C HIS A 162 15.66 10.60 -16.48
N PRO A 163 15.80 10.79 -17.82
CA PRO A 163 15.50 12.06 -18.49
C PRO A 163 14.09 12.60 -18.24
N LEU A 164 13.10 11.72 -18.09
CA LEU A 164 11.71 12.12 -17.80
C LEU A 164 11.53 12.69 -16.39
N PHE A 165 12.26 12.18 -15.39
CA PHE A 165 12.16 12.66 -14.01
C PHE A 165 12.88 13.98 -13.81
N LYS A 166 13.92 14.27 -14.60
CA LYS A 166 14.63 15.57 -14.56
C LYS A 166 13.75 16.75 -15.02
N LYS A 167 12.65 16.47 -15.71
CA LYS A 167 11.71 17.47 -16.22
C LYS A 167 10.47 17.65 -15.34
N GLN A 168 10.34 16.88 -14.26
CA GLN A 168 9.17 16.85 -13.38
C GLN A 168 9.52 17.31 -11.97
N ASN A 169 8.51 17.77 -11.22
CA ASN A 169 8.67 17.99 -9.78
C ASN A 169 8.95 16.65 -9.10
N GLN A 170 10.11 16.60 -8.45
CA GLN A 170 10.61 15.40 -7.75
C GLN A 170 10.18 15.35 -6.29
N ASN A 171 9.46 16.36 -5.81
CA ASN A 171 8.90 16.40 -4.48
C ASN A 171 7.41 16.74 -4.50
N ILE A 172 6.71 16.27 -3.48
CA ILE A 172 5.30 16.57 -3.25
C ILE A 172 4.99 16.48 -1.76
N SER A 173 4.06 17.30 -1.30
CA SER A 173 3.57 17.29 0.08
C SER A 173 2.05 17.39 0.06
N LEU A 174 1.38 16.38 0.60
CA LEU A 174 -0.07 16.27 0.61
C LEU A 174 -0.58 16.19 2.05
N ASP A 175 -1.54 17.05 2.36
CA ASP A 175 -2.33 17.00 3.60
C ASP A 175 -3.73 16.48 3.26
N PHE A 176 -4.09 15.34 3.84
CA PHE A 176 -5.35 14.65 3.56
C PHE A 176 -6.56 15.31 4.24
N ALA A 177 -6.37 16.38 5.03
CA ALA A 177 -7.46 17.26 5.43
C ALA A 177 -8.05 18.03 4.24
N SER A 178 -7.23 18.37 3.24
CA SER A 178 -7.63 19.14 2.05
C SER A 178 -7.48 18.37 0.73
N THR A 179 -6.84 17.20 0.76
CA THR A 179 -6.55 16.38 -0.42
C THR A 179 -7.41 15.12 -0.45
N SER A 180 -8.13 14.89 -1.54
CA SER A 180 -8.92 13.67 -1.71
C SER A 180 -8.05 12.49 -2.16
N TYR A 181 -7.89 11.47 -1.32
CA TYR A 181 -7.18 10.23 -1.69
C TYR A 181 -7.72 9.61 -3.00
N VAL A 182 -9.05 9.50 -3.11
CA VAL A 182 -9.70 8.86 -4.26
C VAL A 182 -9.37 9.59 -5.55
N LYS A 183 -9.43 10.93 -5.55
CA LYS A 183 -9.19 11.73 -6.76
C LYS A 183 -7.71 11.89 -7.09
N GLU A 184 -6.88 12.10 -6.07
CA GLU A 184 -5.50 12.54 -6.27
C GLU A 184 -4.48 11.41 -6.26
N ILE A 185 -4.76 10.29 -5.57
CA ILE A 185 -3.78 9.23 -5.32
C ILE A 185 -4.21 7.89 -5.90
N SER A 186 -5.46 7.48 -5.71
CA SER A 186 -5.88 6.09 -5.93
C SER A 186 -5.61 5.54 -7.33
N ARG A 187 -5.56 6.41 -8.35
CA ARG A 187 -5.38 6.05 -9.75
C ARG A 187 -3.91 6.01 -10.19
N ALA A 188 -2.97 6.39 -9.33
CA ALA A 188 -1.56 6.45 -9.70
C ALA A 188 -0.99 5.03 -9.81
N ARG A 189 -0.54 4.65 -11.01
CA ARG A 189 -0.08 3.29 -11.30
C ARG A 189 1.38 3.06 -10.90
N THR A 190 1.67 1.80 -10.61
CA THR A 190 3.03 1.31 -10.44
C THR A 190 3.84 1.46 -11.72
N PHE A 191 5.16 1.45 -11.58
CA PHE A 191 6.06 1.70 -12.68
C PHE A 191 7.37 0.94 -12.55
N GLY A 192 8.01 0.67 -13.68
CA GLY A 192 9.29 -0.02 -13.75
C GLY A 192 10.08 0.35 -15.00
N PHE A 193 11.38 0.05 -14.98
CA PHE A 193 12.27 0.27 -16.11
C PHE A 193 12.39 -1.00 -16.93
N LEU A 194 12.32 -0.86 -18.27
CA LEU A 194 12.49 -1.97 -19.20
C LEU A 194 13.88 -2.61 -19.07
N SER A 195 14.91 -1.82 -18.74
CA SER A 195 16.27 -2.31 -18.48
C SER A 195 16.32 -3.35 -17.37
N ASP A 196 15.47 -3.22 -16.36
CA ASP A 196 15.46 -4.10 -15.18
C ASP A 196 14.59 -5.34 -15.43
N TYR A 197 13.67 -5.27 -16.40
CA TYR A 197 12.65 -6.28 -16.62
C TYR A 197 13.22 -7.67 -16.88
N GLU A 198 14.23 -7.81 -17.74
CA GLU A 198 14.83 -9.12 -18.03
C GLU A 198 15.49 -9.75 -16.79
N PHE A 199 16.16 -8.93 -15.98
CA PHE A 199 16.81 -9.39 -14.77
C PHE A 199 15.78 -9.82 -13.71
N ILE A 200 14.75 -9.00 -13.49
CA ILE A 200 13.67 -9.30 -12.55
C ILE A 200 12.95 -10.59 -12.97
N ARG A 201 12.66 -10.73 -14.27
CA ARG A 201 12.01 -11.92 -14.84
C ARG A 201 12.84 -13.19 -14.68
N LYS A 202 14.16 -13.12 -14.89
CA LYS A 202 15.08 -14.25 -14.67
C LYS A 202 15.09 -14.73 -13.20
N ASN A 203 14.67 -13.89 -12.26
CA ASN A 203 14.56 -14.21 -10.84
C ASN A 203 13.11 -14.59 -10.43
N ASN A 204 12.25 -14.99 -11.37
CA ASN A 204 10.85 -15.36 -11.15
C ASN A 204 9.99 -14.25 -10.52
N LEU A 205 10.30 -13.00 -10.84
CA LEU A 205 9.52 -11.83 -10.46
C LEU A 205 9.03 -11.12 -11.74
N ALA A 206 8.05 -10.22 -11.58
CA ALA A 206 7.42 -9.48 -12.68
C ALA A 206 6.84 -10.36 -13.82
N LEU A 207 6.44 -11.61 -13.54
CA LEU A 207 5.91 -12.54 -14.54
C LEU A 207 4.52 -12.13 -15.07
N GLY A 208 3.76 -11.35 -14.30
CA GLY A 208 2.45 -10.81 -14.67
C GLY A 208 2.49 -9.36 -15.17
N VAL A 209 3.67 -8.75 -15.33
CA VAL A 209 3.78 -7.36 -15.79
C VAL A 209 3.32 -7.21 -17.24
N SER A 210 2.55 -6.16 -17.49
CA SER A 210 2.12 -5.73 -18.82
C SER A 210 1.93 -4.21 -18.85
N LEU A 211 1.72 -3.65 -20.05
CA LEU A 211 1.39 -2.22 -20.20
C LEU A 211 0.00 -1.86 -19.62
N ASP A 212 -0.83 -2.86 -19.33
CA ASP A 212 -2.15 -2.67 -18.74
C ASP A 212 -2.09 -2.49 -17.22
N ASN A 213 -1.00 -2.95 -16.58
CA ASN A 213 -0.87 -2.97 -15.12
C ASN A 213 0.39 -2.29 -14.56
N ALA A 214 1.22 -1.71 -15.42
CA ALA A 214 2.37 -0.93 -15.02
C ALA A 214 2.72 0.14 -16.06
N ILE A 215 3.27 1.26 -15.60
CA ILE A 215 3.92 2.23 -16.46
C ILE A 215 5.34 1.73 -16.74
N ILE A 216 5.66 1.50 -18.01
CA ILE A 216 6.98 1.00 -18.39
C ILE A 216 7.77 2.11 -19.04
N LEU A 217 8.96 2.36 -18.50
CA LEU A 217 9.93 3.32 -19.03
C LEU A 217 11.05 2.59 -19.77
N ASP A 218 11.37 3.00 -20.99
CA ASP A 218 12.65 2.68 -21.61
C ASP A 218 13.72 3.71 -21.16
N GLU A 219 14.86 3.80 -21.85
CA GLU A 219 15.92 4.76 -21.51
C GLU A 219 15.54 6.25 -21.70
N TYR A 220 14.47 6.53 -22.47
CA TYR A 220 14.14 7.87 -22.95
C TYR A 220 12.68 8.28 -22.77
N LYS A 221 11.73 7.34 -22.77
CA LYS A 221 10.28 7.59 -22.84
C LYS A 221 9.44 6.57 -22.08
N ILE A 222 8.16 6.92 -21.92
CA ILE A 222 7.10 6.01 -21.46
C ILE A 222 6.60 5.20 -22.66
N LEU A 223 6.41 3.89 -22.47
CA LEU A 223 5.94 2.98 -23.51
C LEU A 223 4.41 2.88 -23.61
N ASN A 224 3.69 3.20 -22.53
CA ASN A 224 2.23 3.16 -22.51
C ASN A 224 1.65 4.22 -23.47
N GLN A 225 0.86 3.81 -24.47
CA GLN A 225 0.30 4.71 -25.49
C GLN A 225 -0.59 5.82 -24.90
N GLY A 226 -1.31 5.52 -23.81
CA GLY A 226 -2.13 6.51 -23.09
C GLY A 226 -1.35 7.47 -22.19
N GLY A 227 -0.02 7.33 -22.10
CA GLY A 227 0.82 8.17 -21.26
C GLY A 227 0.53 8.01 -19.77
N LEU A 228 0.67 9.13 -19.04
CA LEU A 228 0.40 9.21 -17.60
C LEU A 228 -1.03 9.68 -17.32
N ARG A 229 -1.63 9.18 -16.23
CA ARG A 229 -2.90 9.66 -15.67
C ARG A 229 -2.74 11.00 -14.94
N TYR A 230 -1.54 11.23 -14.40
CA TYR A 230 -1.14 12.49 -13.76
C TYR A 230 0.24 12.91 -14.25
N PRO A 231 0.53 14.22 -14.39
CA PRO A 231 1.89 14.67 -14.72
C PRO A 231 2.96 14.17 -13.73
N ASP A 232 2.58 13.96 -12.48
CA ASP A 232 3.37 13.52 -11.33
C ASP A 232 3.00 12.10 -10.86
N GLU A 233 2.52 11.24 -11.76
CA GLU A 233 1.98 9.90 -11.42
C GLU A 233 2.99 9.02 -10.64
N PHE A 234 4.29 9.09 -10.95
CA PHE A 234 5.31 8.28 -10.29
C PHE A 234 5.45 8.58 -8.79
N ILE A 235 5.49 9.87 -8.41
CA ILE A 235 5.60 10.25 -7.00
C ILE A 235 4.29 10.05 -6.25
N LYS A 236 3.16 10.25 -6.94
CA LYS A 236 1.83 9.92 -6.40
C LYS A 236 1.69 8.42 -6.12
N HIS A 237 2.26 7.55 -6.95
CA HIS A 237 2.30 6.12 -6.68
C HIS A 237 3.18 5.80 -5.47
N LYS A 238 4.33 6.47 -5.30
CA LYS A 238 5.13 6.32 -4.07
C LYS A 238 4.37 6.72 -2.80
N ILE A 239 3.52 7.74 -2.87
CA ILE A 239 2.61 8.08 -1.77
C ILE A 239 1.58 6.96 -1.55
N LEU A 240 0.99 6.43 -2.63
CA LEU A 240 0.06 5.30 -2.55
C LEU A 240 0.70 4.11 -1.82
N ASP A 241 1.92 3.72 -2.18
CA ASP A 241 2.71 2.67 -1.52
C ASP A 241 2.90 2.97 -0.02
N VAL A 242 3.34 4.19 0.32
CA VAL A 242 3.55 4.62 1.71
C VAL A 242 2.27 4.51 2.53
N ILE A 243 1.12 4.94 1.99
CA ILE A 243 -0.17 4.83 2.69
C ILE A 243 -0.47 3.36 3.00
N GLY A 244 -0.25 2.47 2.03
CA GLY A 244 -0.44 1.03 2.20
C GLY A 244 0.48 0.43 3.25
N ASP A 245 1.78 0.74 3.18
CA ASP A 245 2.77 0.27 4.15
C ASP A 245 2.45 0.78 5.56
N LEU A 246 2.15 2.07 5.72
CA LEU A 246 1.81 2.66 7.02
C LEU A 246 0.57 2.01 7.64
N TYR A 247 -0.35 1.51 6.83
CA TYR A 247 -1.54 0.83 7.31
C TYR A 247 -1.26 -0.51 8.00
N LEU A 248 -0.06 -1.07 7.84
CA LEU A 248 0.43 -2.22 8.61
C LEU A 248 0.66 -1.90 10.09
N LEU A 249 0.54 -0.65 10.52
CA LEU A 249 0.35 -0.33 11.93
C LEU A 249 -0.98 -0.87 12.50
N GLY A 250 -1.87 -1.35 11.63
CA GLY A 250 -3.16 -1.95 11.98
C GLY A 250 -4.25 -0.92 12.28
N ARG A 251 -3.96 0.38 12.15
CA ARG A 251 -4.85 1.51 12.45
C ARG A 251 -4.53 2.70 11.54
N GLY A 252 -5.48 3.62 11.41
CA GLY A 252 -5.20 4.93 10.83
C GLY A 252 -4.20 5.72 11.68
N MET A 253 -3.48 6.65 11.05
CA MET A 253 -2.42 7.42 11.71
C MET A 253 -2.78 8.90 11.82
N ILE A 254 -2.40 9.52 12.94
CA ILE A 254 -2.34 10.96 13.13
C ILE A 254 -0.85 11.33 13.28
N GLY A 255 -0.31 12.01 12.28
CA GLY A 255 1.10 12.31 12.18
C GLY A 255 1.49 12.71 10.75
N ALA A 256 2.74 13.09 10.58
CA ALA A 256 3.30 13.40 9.26
C ALA A 256 4.40 12.40 8.91
N PHE A 257 4.36 11.88 7.68
CA PHE A 257 5.39 11.07 7.09
C PHE A 257 6.24 11.90 6.11
N TYR A 258 7.54 11.68 6.13
CA TYR A 258 8.48 12.25 5.17
C TYR A 258 9.38 11.14 4.64
N GLY A 259 9.44 10.98 3.32
CA GLY A 259 10.31 10.01 2.67
C GLY A 259 11.20 10.68 1.64
N VAL A 260 12.49 10.37 1.65
CA VAL A 260 13.46 10.74 0.62
C VAL A 260 14.00 9.45 0.04
N LYS A 261 13.72 9.22 -1.26
CA LYS A 261 14.09 8.00 -1.99
C LYS A 261 13.67 6.71 -1.26
N SER A 262 12.52 6.77 -0.57
CA SER A 262 12.02 5.64 0.22
C SER A 262 11.46 4.52 -0.68
N GLY A 263 11.40 3.33 -0.12
CA GLY A 263 10.65 2.18 -0.63
C GLY A 263 10.19 1.30 0.54
N HIS A 264 9.52 0.20 0.21
CA HIS A 264 8.93 -0.73 1.18
C HIS A 264 9.89 -1.17 2.28
N ASN A 265 11.17 -1.41 1.94
CA ASN A 265 12.18 -1.83 2.91
C ASN A 265 12.41 -0.79 4.00
N LEU A 266 12.62 0.47 3.62
CA LEU A 266 12.91 1.55 4.56
C LEU A 266 11.65 1.93 5.35
N ASN A 267 10.48 1.89 4.71
CA ASN A 267 9.18 2.03 5.37
C ASN A 267 9.00 0.95 6.46
N SER A 268 9.28 -0.33 6.14
CA SER A 268 9.21 -1.44 7.10
C SER A 268 10.14 -1.25 8.30
N PHE A 269 11.38 -0.78 8.08
CA PHE A 269 12.29 -0.47 9.18
C PHE A 269 11.75 0.66 10.08
N LEU A 270 11.14 1.70 9.49
CA LEU A 270 10.50 2.77 10.25
C LEU A 270 9.34 2.24 11.09
N LEU A 271 8.48 1.42 10.51
CA LEU A 271 7.33 0.83 11.20
C LEU A 271 7.76 -0.06 12.36
N ARG A 272 8.76 -0.92 12.15
CA ARG A 272 9.32 -1.76 13.21
C ARG A 272 9.94 -0.92 14.32
N LYS A 273 10.68 0.14 13.97
CA LYS A 273 11.28 1.06 14.95
C LYS A 273 10.21 1.81 15.75
N LEU A 274 9.17 2.33 15.11
CA LEU A 274 8.05 2.95 15.81
C LEU A 274 7.35 1.95 16.74
N TRP A 275 7.13 0.71 16.27
CA TRP A 275 6.40 -0.31 17.01
C TRP A 275 7.11 -0.76 18.30
N THR A 276 8.45 -0.73 18.34
CA THR A 276 9.23 -1.02 19.55
C THR A 276 9.34 0.19 20.48
N GLN A 277 9.31 1.41 19.95
CA GLN A 277 9.41 2.66 20.71
C GLN A 277 8.03 3.18 21.17
N ARG A 278 7.42 2.49 22.13
CA ARG A 278 6.04 2.74 22.58
C ARG A 278 5.77 4.15 23.10
N GLU A 279 6.78 4.86 23.58
CA GLU A 279 6.70 6.25 24.00
C GLU A 279 6.61 7.27 22.85
N HIS A 280 6.84 6.83 21.61
CA HIS A 280 6.77 7.67 20.41
C HIS A 280 5.36 7.73 19.81
N TRP A 281 4.41 6.94 20.32
CA TRP A 281 3.04 6.94 19.85
C TRP A 281 2.04 6.56 20.94
N GLU A 282 0.76 6.81 20.69
CA GLU A 282 -0.33 6.36 21.54
C GLU A 282 -1.55 5.99 20.70
N ILE A 283 -2.46 5.21 21.28
CA ILE A 283 -3.78 4.97 20.71
C ILE A 283 -4.71 6.09 21.17
N THR A 284 -5.46 6.66 20.22
CA THR A 284 -6.45 7.72 20.45
C THR A 284 -7.72 7.43 19.64
N THR A 285 -8.81 8.17 19.89
CA THR A 285 -10.14 7.92 19.31
C THR A 285 -10.85 9.19 18.87
#